data_AF-F9Q8V0-F1
#
_entry.id   AF-F9Q8V0-F1
#
_cell.length_a   1.000
_cell.length_b   1.000
_cell.length_c   1.000
_cell.angle_alpha   90.00
_cell.angle_beta   90.00
_cell.angle_gamma   90.00
#
_symmetry.space_group_name_H-M   'P 1'
#
loop_
_entity.id
_entity.type
_entity.pdbx_description
1 polymer ?
#
loop_
_entity_poly.entity_id
_entity_poly.type
_entity_poly.pdbx_seq_one_letter_code
_entity_poly.pdbx_strand_id
1 'polypeptide(L)'
;MAGTICVLGAYQGTVYYAVMNNKLNKVEQVWDSEYNYAGYDKKTHALMLTGTFKARGIGDCWAGQEAVWNGERFIRTKEYTTGSCKGFAGGAWQLPIFVSNIKVK
;
A
#
# COMPACT_ATOMS: atom_id res chain seq x y z
N MET A 1 -3.85 -14.84 -5.23
CA MET A 1 -3.28 -14.03 -4.13
C MET A 1 -3.88 -14.49 -2.83
N ALA A 2 -3.07 -14.67 -1.80
CA ALA A 2 -3.51 -14.96 -0.44
C ALA A 2 -3.02 -13.84 0.50
N GLY A 3 -3.80 -13.54 1.54
CA GLY A 3 -3.47 -12.52 2.52
C GLY A 3 -3.73 -13.04 3.94
N THR A 4 -2.83 -12.74 4.87
CA THR A 4 -3.05 -12.97 6.29
C THR A 4 -2.58 -11.75 7.08
N ILE A 5 -3.25 -11.46 8.20
CA ILE A 5 -2.83 -10.37 9.08
C ILE A 5 -1.39 -10.65 9.54
N CYS A 6 -0.51 -9.66 9.38
CA CYS A 6 0.90 -9.76 9.76
C CYS A 6 1.16 -9.02 11.07
N VAL A 7 0.76 -7.76 11.14
CA VAL A 7 0.82 -6.93 12.35
C VAL A 7 -0.56 -6.34 12.61
N LEU A 8 -0.99 -6.34 13.87
CA LEU A 8 -2.20 -5.66 14.29
C LEU A 8 -1.91 -4.85 15.56
N GLY A 9 -2.08 -3.54 15.48
CA GLY A 9 -2.05 -2.62 16.61
C GLY A 9 -3.42 -1.99 16.84
N ALA A 10 -3.53 -1.19 17.91
CA ALA A 10 -4.80 -0.64 18.38
C ALA A 10 -5.59 0.18 17.35
N TYR A 11 -4.93 0.73 16.32
CA TYR A 11 -5.56 1.63 15.34
C TYR A 11 -5.21 1.31 13.89
N GLN A 12 -4.33 0.33 13.66
CA GLN A 12 -3.84 0.00 12.33
C GLN A 12 -3.12 -1.34 12.36
N GLY A 13 -3.17 -2.01 11.21
CA GLY A 13 -2.51 -3.27 11.00
C GLY A 13 -2.02 -3.36 9.57
N THR A 14 -1.31 -4.43 9.30
CA THR A 14 -0.72 -4.75 8.01
C THR A 14 -1.06 -6.18 7.64
N VAL A 15 -1.08 -6.45 6.34
CA VAL A 15 -1.37 -7.78 5.81
C VAL A 15 -0.13 -8.27 5.07
N TYR A 16 0.25 -9.51 5.33
CA TYR A 16 1.21 -10.21 4.50
C TYR A 16 0.50 -10.71 3.25
N TYR A 17 0.87 -10.17 2.10
CA TYR A 17 0.30 -10.58 0.82
C TYR A 17 1.27 -11.47 0.05
N ALA A 18 0.78 -12.65 -0.35
CA ALA A 18 1.52 -13.56 -1.22
C ALA A 18 0.79 -13.72 -2.56
N VAL A 19 1.49 -13.44 -3.64
CA VAL A 19 1.10 -13.83 -5.00
C VAL A 19 1.66 -15.23 -5.24
N MET A 20 0.79 -16.14 -5.67
CA MET A 20 1.13 -17.54 -5.89
C MET A 20 0.74 -17.93 -7.30
N ASN A 21 1.41 -18.94 -7.84
CA ASN A 21 1.02 -19.53 -9.10
C ASN A 21 -0.36 -20.19 -9.03
N ASN A 22 -0.95 -20.50 -10.20
CA ASN A 22 -2.30 -21.10 -10.28
C ASN A 22 -2.45 -22.44 -9.54
N LYS A 23 -1.34 -23.17 -9.34
CA LYS A 23 -1.34 -24.45 -8.61
C LYS A 23 -1.21 -24.28 -7.10
N LEU A 24 -1.08 -23.04 -6.60
CA LEU A 24 -0.91 -22.69 -5.19
C LEU A 24 0.26 -23.43 -4.51
N ASN A 25 1.29 -23.80 -5.27
CA ASN A 25 2.44 -24.55 -4.76
C ASN A 25 3.76 -23.78 -4.86
N LYS A 26 3.74 -22.59 -5.47
CA LYS A 26 4.89 -21.69 -5.57
C LYS A 26 4.46 -20.26 -5.28
N VAL A 27 5.20 -19.58 -4.43
CA VAL A 27 5.08 -18.13 -4.19
C VAL A 27 5.92 -17.40 -5.24
N GLU A 28 5.32 -16.45 -5.94
CA GLU A 28 5.95 -15.67 -7.02
C GLU A 28 6.34 -14.26 -6.56
N GLN A 29 5.58 -13.68 -5.63
CA GLN A 29 5.86 -12.39 -5.04
C GLN A 29 5.30 -12.32 -3.62
N VAL A 30 5.98 -11.57 -2.76
CA VAL A 30 5.55 -11.29 -1.40
C VAL A 30 5.62 -9.78 -1.16
N TRP A 31 4.71 -9.28 -0.34
CA TRP A 31 4.73 -7.93 0.21
C TRP A 31 4.50 -8.04 1.72
N ASP A 32 5.54 -7.74 2.50
CA ASP A 32 5.55 -7.94 3.95
C ASP A 32 5.23 -6.63 4.67
N SER A 33 4.08 -6.59 5.33
CA SER A 33 3.71 -5.47 6.21
C SER A 33 3.66 -4.07 5.59
N GLU A 34 3.74 -3.96 4.27
CA GLU A 34 3.75 -2.68 3.55
C GLU A 34 2.35 -2.15 3.21
N TYR A 35 1.36 -3.04 3.15
CA TYR A 35 0.00 -2.74 2.73
C TYR A 35 -1.01 -3.25 3.76
N ASN A 36 -2.14 -2.57 3.87
CA ASN A 36 -3.21 -2.91 4.80
C ASN A 36 -4.57 -3.11 4.12
N TYR A 37 -4.62 -2.85 2.80
CA TYR A 37 -5.80 -3.02 1.99
C TYR A 37 -5.44 -3.60 0.62
N ALA A 38 -6.27 -4.52 0.14
CA ALA A 38 -6.26 -5.03 -1.22
C ALA A 38 -7.66 -4.87 -1.80
N GLY A 39 -7.76 -4.35 -3.03
CA GLY A 39 -9.04 -4.07 -3.65
C GLY A 39 -8.97 -4.01 -5.16
N TYR A 40 -10.11 -3.74 -5.76
CA TYR A 40 -10.26 -3.52 -7.20
C TYR A 40 -10.82 -2.13 -7.43
N ASP A 41 -10.09 -1.32 -8.19
CA ASP A 41 -10.57 -0.01 -8.61
C ASP A 41 -11.44 -0.14 -9.87
N LYS A 42 -12.72 0.19 -9.72
CA LYS A 42 -13.71 0.12 -10.81
C LYS A 42 -13.45 1.12 -11.93
N LYS A 43 -12.76 2.24 -11.66
CA LYS A 43 -12.51 3.30 -12.65
C LYS A 43 -11.35 2.94 -13.57
N THR A 44 -10.27 2.43 -12.98
CA THR A 44 -9.06 2.04 -13.70
C THR A 44 -9.05 0.57 -14.10
N HIS A 45 -10.06 -0.19 -13.68
CA HIS A 45 -10.19 -1.63 -13.87
C HIS A 45 -8.98 -2.44 -13.36
N ALA A 46 -8.30 -1.93 -12.33
CA ALA A 46 -7.05 -2.50 -11.84
C ALA A 46 -7.18 -3.09 -10.44
N LEU A 47 -6.50 -4.20 -10.18
CA LEU A 47 -6.28 -4.70 -8.82
C LEU A 47 -5.21 -3.85 -8.15
N MET A 48 -5.47 -3.41 -6.92
CA MET A 48 -4.61 -2.50 -6.18
C MET A 48 -4.32 -3.01 -4.77
N LEU A 49 -3.12 -2.71 -4.30
CA LEU A 49 -2.73 -2.75 -2.90
C LEU A 49 -2.53 -1.32 -2.41
N THR A 50 -3.02 -1.02 -1.21
CA THR A 50 -2.83 0.28 -0.56
C THR A 50 -2.37 0.06 0.87
N GLY A 51 -1.34 0.81 1.25
CA GLY A 51 -0.84 0.91 2.62
C GLY A 51 -0.90 2.37 3.04
N THR A 52 -1.68 2.67 4.06
CA THR A 52 -1.79 4.03 4.61
C THR A 52 -1.71 3.95 6.12
N PHE A 53 -0.72 4.63 6.69
CA PHE A 53 -0.35 4.50 8.10
C PHE A 53 -0.18 5.86 8.75
N LYS A 54 -0.76 6.00 9.95
CA LYS A 54 -0.70 7.22 10.75
C LYS A 54 0.38 7.11 11.82
N ALA A 55 1.40 7.95 11.76
CA ALA A 55 2.32 8.15 12.88
C ALA A 55 1.63 8.91 14.01
N ARG A 56 2.02 8.65 15.27
CA ARG A 56 1.50 9.35 16.44
C ARG A 56 2.42 10.49 16.84
N GLY A 57 1.86 11.66 17.07
CA GLY A 57 2.61 12.85 17.49
C GLY A 57 1.83 14.13 17.24
N ILE A 58 2.49 15.28 17.44
CA ILE A 58 1.89 16.59 17.17
C ILE A 58 1.56 16.70 15.67
N GLY A 59 0.26 16.67 15.36
CA GLY A 59 -0.25 16.72 13.99
C GLY A 59 -0.46 15.35 13.33
N ASP A 60 -0.23 14.21 14.00
CA ASP A 60 -0.58 12.85 13.53
C ASP A 60 -0.28 12.62 12.03
N CYS A 61 1.01 12.55 11.67
CA CYS A 61 1.46 12.44 10.28
C CYS A 61 1.06 11.15 9.58
N TRP A 62 1.05 11.18 8.25
CA TRP A 62 0.71 10.04 7.43
C TRP A 62 1.86 9.67 6.49
N ALA A 63 1.98 8.38 6.21
CA ALA A 63 2.77 7.85 5.12
C ALA A 63 1.99 6.74 4.45
N GLY A 64 2.27 6.52 3.17
CA GLY A 64 1.59 5.45 2.45
C GLY A 64 2.17 5.16 1.09
N GLN A 65 1.67 4.08 0.52
CA GLN A 65 2.11 3.55 -0.75
C GLN A 65 0.98 2.78 -1.44
N GLU A 66 1.09 2.72 -2.76
CA GLU A 66 0.13 2.04 -3.62
C GLU A 66 0.91 1.13 -4.59
N ALA A 67 0.36 -0.04 -4.87
CA ALA A 67 0.84 -0.94 -5.91
C ALA A 67 -0.32 -1.43 -6.76
N VAL A 68 -0.07 -1.63 -8.04
CA VAL A 68 -1.09 -2.04 -9.01
C VAL A 68 -0.65 -3.31 -9.73
N TRP A 69 -1.59 -4.20 -9.99
CA TRP A 69 -1.37 -5.41 -10.77
C TRP A 69 -1.16 -5.08 -12.24
N ASN A 70 -0.03 -5.51 -12.80
CA ASN A 70 0.30 -5.26 -14.21
C ASN A 70 -0.06 -6.43 -15.15
N GLY A 71 -0.72 -7.47 -14.65
CA GLY A 71 -1.00 -8.72 -15.38
C GLY A 71 -0.17 -9.91 -14.90
N GLU A 72 0.98 -9.67 -14.27
CA GLU A 72 1.92 -10.72 -13.81
C GLU A 72 2.30 -10.55 -12.34
N ARG A 73 2.52 -9.31 -11.88
CA ARG A 73 2.91 -8.99 -10.50
C ARG A 73 2.36 -7.63 -10.07
N PHE A 74 2.29 -7.41 -8.77
CA PHE A 74 2.04 -6.07 -8.25
C PHE A 74 3.32 -5.23 -8.37
N ILE A 75 3.19 -4.00 -8.86
CA ILE A 75 4.29 -3.05 -8.98
C ILE A 75 3.90 -1.79 -8.21
N ARG A 76 4.80 -1.34 -7.33
CA ARG A 76 4.61 -0.08 -6.59
C ARG A 76 4.47 1.07 -7.58
N THR A 77 3.40 1.83 -7.44
CA THR A 77 3.05 2.95 -8.33
C THR A 77 3.30 4.30 -7.70
N LYS A 78 3.14 4.36 -6.38
CA LYS A 78 3.21 5.58 -5.60
C LYS A 78 3.72 5.30 -4.20
N GLU A 79 4.50 6.23 -3.68
CA GLU A 79 4.92 6.28 -2.29
C GLU A 79 4.92 7.74 -1.87
N TYR A 80 4.43 8.02 -0.66
CA TYR A 80 4.31 9.38 -0.16
C TYR A 80 4.41 9.44 1.36
N THR A 81 4.68 10.65 1.85
CA THR A 81 4.63 11.02 3.26
C THR A 81 4.06 12.42 3.40
N THR A 82 3.49 12.76 4.55
CA THR A 82 3.18 14.15 4.89
C THR A 82 4.37 14.88 5.53
N GLY A 83 5.51 14.21 5.63
CA GLY A 83 6.77 14.75 6.12
C GLY A 83 6.67 15.10 7.61
N SER A 84 7.24 16.25 7.98
CA SER A 84 7.08 16.76 9.34
C SER A 84 5.78 17.57 9.44
N CYS A 85 4.82 17.10 10.24
CA CYS A 85 3.52 17.76 10.33
C CYS A 85 3.53 19.09 11.06
N LYS A 86 4.52 19.36 11.93
CA LYS A 86 4.68 20.64 12.64
C LYS A 86 3.38 21.18 13.28
N GLY A 87 2.48 20.31 13.74
CA GLY A 87 1.19 20.68 14.34
C GLY A 87 0.01 20.80 13.39
N PHE A 88 0.22 20.72 12.07
CA PHE A 88 -0.87 20.58 11.11
C PHE A 88 -1.44 19.17 11.18
N ALA A 89 -2.72 19.03 11.51
CA ALA A 89 -3.38 17.74 11.61
C ALA A 89 -3.36 17.02 10.25
N GLY A 90 -2.78 15.82 10.21
CA GLY A 90 -2.53 15.06 8.99
C GLY A 90 -1.31 15.51 8.19
N GLY A 91 -0.69 16.63 8.55
CA GLY A 91 0.36 17.31 7.80
C GLY A 91 -0.19 18.36 6.82
N ALA A 92 0.62 19.37 6.53
CA ALA A 92 0.20 20.47 5.65
C ALA A 92 0.07 20.01 4.20
N TRP A 93 0.98 19.14 3.74
CA TRP A 93 1.09 18.69 2.35
C TRP A 93 1.28 17.17 2.28
N GLN A 94 0.97 16.59 1.12
CA GLN A 94 1.33 15.22 0.77
C GLN A 94 2.51 15.24 -0.19
N LEU A 95 3.67 14.83 0.30
CA LEU A 95 4.94 14.84 -0.42
C LEU A 95 5.17 13.49 -1.10
N PRO A 96 5.23 13.44 -2.44
CA PRO A 96 5.56 12.22 -3.14
C PRO A 96 7.05 11.87 -2.94
N ILE A 97 7.32 10.61 -2.61
CA ILE A 97 8.66 10.02 -2.60
C ILE A 97 8.91 9.32 -3.94
N PHE A 98 7.88 8.64 -4.45
CA PHE A 98 7.93 7.92 -5.72
C PHE A 98 6.59 8.05 -6.42
N VAL A 99 6.62 8.27 -7.74
CA VAL A 99 5.44 8.27 -8.62
C VAL A 99 5.84 7.64 -9.94
N SER A 100 4.99 6.74 -10.45
CA SER A 100 5.15 6.17 -11.78
C SER A 100 3.80 6.17 -12.52
N ASN A 101 3.88 6.33 -13.84
CA ASN A 101 2.73 6.23 -14.72
C ASN A 101 2.58 4.79 -15.20
N ILE A 102 1.53 4.11 -14.77
CA ILE A 102 1.18 2.77 -15.26
C ILE A 102 0.16 2.88 -16.38
N LYS A 103 0.45 2.25 -17.52
CA LYS A 103 -0.56 1.97 -18.55
C LYS A 103 -1.21 0.63 -18.21
N VAL A 104 -2.37 0.68 -17.57
CA VAL A 104 -3.21 -0.50 -17.35
C VAL A 104 -3.83 -0.88 -18.69
N LYS A 105 -3.75 -2.16 -19.07
CA LYS A 105 -4.26 -2.67 -20.36
C LYS A 105 -5.71 -3.10 -20.23
#